data_AF-A0AAN7UA48-F1
#
_entry.id   AF-A0AAN7UA48-F1
#
_cell.length_a   1.000
_cell.length_b   1.000
_cell.length_c   1.000
_cell.angle_alpha   90.00
_cell.angle_beta   90.00
_cell.angle_gamma   90.00
#
_symmetry.space_group_name_H-M   'P 1'
#
loop_
_entity.id
_entity.type
_entity.pdbx_description
1 polymer ?
#
loop_
_entity_poly.entity_id
_entity_poly.type
_entity_poly.pdbx_seq_one_letter_code
_entity_poly.pdbx_strand_id
1 'polypeptide(L)'
;MTTLSIISTIIGWIYFACWSLSFYPQVILNFRKKSVIGLSFDFLLFNITGYACYSVFNCVLYFDRIVKNEYYDIHGPPIPVQQSDIAFALHGFVLTVITIVQCFIYDRGGQKNSKMGIGLAILIWISLIVMTILGFSKVFTWLWVINYYSYVKLFITFIKYIPQAYLNFKNKSTSGWSVHNVLLDFSGGVLSLLQMFLDVADSGNWSIFTGDPVKLGLSLLSIAFDILFIIQHYILYRKPKVKGYQTLNNDNNITNNSSNNNSNYNNNYNDNYTDQIIINDNLIGENDQ
;
A
#
# COMPACT_ATOMS: atom_id res chain seq x y z
N MET A 1 5.94 -3.12 -34.42
CA MET A 1 5.73 -2.25 -33.24
C MET A 1 6.30 -0.89 -33.57
N THR A 2 5.58 0.17 -33.26
CA THR A 2 6.06 1.56 -33.39
C THR A 2 7.05 1.87 -32.26
N THR A 3 7.83 2.94 -32.41
CA THR A 3 8.72 3.43 -31.33
C THR A 3 7.92 3.79 -30.07
N LEU A 4 6.74 4.38 -30.23
CA LEU A 4 5.83 4.72 -29.13
C LEU A 4 5.37 3.48 -28.36
N SER A 5 4.97 2.42 -29.05
CA SER A 5 4.59 1.14 -28.44
C SER A 5 5.72 0.49 -27.65
N ILE A 6 6.98 0.58 -28.14
CA ILE A 6 8.15 0.07 -27.41
C ILE A 6 8.39 0.90 -26.13
N ILE A 7 8.36 2.23 -26.23
CA ILE A 7 8.52 3.12 -25.07
C ILE A 7 7.41 2.87 -24.05
N SER A 8 6.17 2.75 -24.50
CA SER A 8 5.02 2.40 -23.65
C SER A 8 5.27 1.09 -22.90
N THR A 9 5.71 0.03 -23.60
CA THR A 9 6.02 -1.26 -22.98
C THR A 9 7.12 -1.14 -21.92
N ILE A 10 8.20 -0.39 -22.21
CA ILE A 10 9.29 -0.16 -21.25
C ILE A 10 8.79 0.56 -20.01
N ILE A 11 8.04 1.65 -20.19
CA ILE A 11 7.43 2.41 -19.08
C ILE A 11 6.48 1.52 -18.28
N GLY A 12 5.77 0.62 -18.96
CA GLY A 12 4.94 -0.42 -18.37
C GLY A 12 5.69 -1.26 -17.33
N TRP A 13 6.83 -1.80 -17.73
CA TRP A 13 7.66 -2.61 -16.84
C TRP A 13 8.34 -1.79 -15.74
N ILE A 14 8.66 -0.52 -15.98
CA ILE A 14 9.21 0.37 -14.95
C ILE A 14 8.15 0.68 -13.89
N TYR A 15 6.92 1.06 -14.29
CA TYR A 15 5.88 1.33 -13.29
C TYR A 15 5.55 0.05 -12.49
N PHE A 16 5.51 -1.11 -13.17
CA PHE A 16 5.34 -2.40 -12.51
C PHE A 16 6.42 -2.61 -11.43
N ALA A 17 7.68 -2.32 -11.75
CA ALA A 17 8.78 -2.44 -10.80
C ALA A 17 8.62 -1.46 -9.62
N CYS A 18 8.29 -0.19 -9.88
CA CYS A 18 8.04 0.81 -8.83
C CYS A 18 6.95 0.35 -7.85
N TRP A 19 5.78 -0.03 -8.37
CA TRP A 19 4.70 -0.53 -7.54
C TRP A 19 5.04 -1.85 -6.85
N SER A 20 5.69 -2.79 -7.53
CA SER A 20 6.05 -4.09 -6.96
C SER A 20 7.02 -3.95 -5.78
N LEU A 21 8.03 -3.08 -5.91
CA LEU A 21 8.99 -2.82 -4.84
C LEU A 21 8.32 -2.27 -3.57
N SER A 22 7.19 -1.57 -3.70
CA SER A 22 6.46 -1.03 -2.54
C SER A 22 5.85 -2.10 -1.62
N PHE A 23 5.62 -3.33 -2.10
CA PHE A 23 5.03 -4.43 -1.29
C PHE A 23 6.05 -5.13 -0.40
N TYR A 24 7.30 -5.23 -0.85
CA TYR A 24 8.33 -6.04 -0.19
C TYR A 24 8.69 -5.60 1.24
N PRO A 25 8.76 -4.29 1.57
CA PRO A 25 9.12 -3.86 2.91
C PRO A 25 8.28 -4.50 4.01
N GLN A 26 6.96 -4.64 3.81
CA GLN A 26 6.09 -5.28 4.81
C GLN A 26 6.38 -6.78 4.94
N VAL A 27 6.53 -7.48 3.81
CA VAL A 27 6.80 -8.93 3.79
C VAL A 27 8.13 -9.25 4.47
N ILE A 28 9.16 -8.45 4.18
CA ILE A 28 10.49 -8.57 4.77
C ILE A 28 10.44 -8.24 6.27
N LEU A 29 9.73 -7.18 6.64
CA LEU A 29 9.59 -6.76 8.04
C LEU A 29 8.95 -7.88 8.89
N ASN A 30 7.85 -8.45 8.41
CA ASN A 30 7.18 -9.57 9.06
C ASN A 30 8.13 -10.77 9.20
N PHE A 31 8.88 -11.10 8.14
CA PHE A 31 9.84 -12.20 8.15
C PHE A 31 11.00 -11.98 9.14
N ARG A 32 11.52 -10.75 9.24
CA ARG A 32 12.62 -10.40 10.16
C ARG A 32 12.17 -10.35 11.62
N LYS A 33 11.00 -9.77 11.88
CA LYS A 33 10.46 -9.64 13.25
C LYS A 33 9.81 -10.91 13.77
N LYS A 34 9.45 -11.85 12.88
CA LYS A 34 8.61 -13.03 13.19
C LYS A 34 7.31 -12.63 13.92
N SER A 35 6.81 -11.43 13.61
CA SER A 35 5.62 -10.82 14.20
C SER A 35 4.92 -9.97 13.15
N VAL A 36 3.59 -9.99 13.16
CA VAL A 36 2.71 -9.15 12.34
C VAL A 36 1.97 -8.12 13.21
N ILE A 37 2.47 -7.83 14.41
CA ILE A 37 1.91 -6.79 15.28
C ILE A 37 2.05 -5.42 14.62
N GLY A 38 0.92 -4.71 14.49
CA GLY A 38 0.83 -3.42 13.80
C GLY A 38 0.38 -3.51 12.33
N LEU A 39 0.28 -4.72 11.76
CA LEU A 39 -0.30 -4.92 10.44
C LEU A 39 -1.83 -4.93 10.54
N SER A 40 -2.50 -4.03 9.82
CA SER A 40 -3.96 -4.01 9.75
C SER A 40 -4.51 -5.22 9.01
N PHE A 41 -5.29 -6.06 9.70
CA PHE A 41 -5.93 -7.23 9.09
C PHE A 41 -7.05 -6.84 8.12
N ASP A 42 -7.71 -5.70 8.34
CA ASP A 42 -8.71 -5.18 7.40
C ASP A 42 -8.05 -4.74 6.09
N PHE A 43 -6.87 -4.10 6.18
CA PHE A 43 -6.08 -3.78 4.99
C PHE A 43 -5.75 -5.03 4.18
N LEU A 44 -5.41 -6.13 4.85
CA LEU A 44 -5.10 -7.40 4.20
C LEU A 44 -6.33 -8.06 3.55
N LEU A 45 -7.47 -8.07 4.27
CA LEU A 45 -8.77 -8.56 3.78
C LEU A 45 -9.24 -7.82 2.52
N PHE A 46 -9.11 -6.50 2.50
CA PHE A 46 -9.46 -5.71 1.33
C PHE A 46 -8.46 -5.89 0.19
N ASN A 47 -7.15 -5.94 0.47
CA ASN A 47 -6.15 -6.16 -0.57
C ASN A 47 -6.32 -7.49 -1.31
N ILE A 48 -6.59 -8.59 -0.59
CA ILE A 48 -6.73 -9.89 -1.25
C ILE A 48 -7.93 -9.89 -2.20
N THR A 49 -9.05 -9.30 -1.77
CA THR A 49 -10.26 -9.15 -2.57
C THR A 49 -9.99 -8.25 -3.79
N GLY A 50 -9.38 -7.09 -3.57
CA GLY A 50 -9.06 -6.14 -4.64
C GLY A 50 -8.10 -6.72 -5.68
N TYR A 51 -6.97 -7.30 -5.25
CA TYR A 51 -6.01 -7.90 -6.19
C TYR A 51 -6.55 -9.14 -6.89
N ALA A 52 -7.42 -9.94 -6.25
CA ALA A 52 -8.12 -11.03 -6.94
C ALA A 52 -9.00 -10.49 -8.07
N CYS A 53 -9.85 -9.50 -7.78
CA CYS A 53 -10.72 -8.88 -8.77
C CYS A 53 -9.93 -8.26 -9.93
N TYR A 54 -8.86 -7.52 -9.60
CA TYR A 54 -8.01 -6.88 -10.60
C TYR A 54 -7.23 -7.89 -11.45
N SER A 55 -6.78 -8.99 -10.85
CA SER A 55 -6.12 -10.08 -11.58
C SER A 55 -7.08 -10.75 -12.55
N VAL A 56 -8.31 -11.05 -12.11
CA VAL A 56 -9.36 -11.61 -12.98
C VAL A 56 -9.65 -10.66 -14.13
N PHE A 57 -9.88 -9.37 -13.87
CA PHE A 57 -10.11 -8.38 -14.92
C PHE A 57 -8.99 -8.35 -15.96
N ASN A 58 -7.74 -8.14 -15.53
CA ASN A 58 -6.61 -8.02 -16.45
C ASN A 58 -6.36 -9.32 -17.22
N CYS A 59 -6.42 -10.48 -16.57
CA CYS A 59 -6.19 -11.75 -17.24
C CYS A 59 -7.32 -12.07 -18.23
N VAL A 60 -8.58 -11.92 -17.83
CA VAL A 60 -9.72 -12.27 -18.70
C VAL A 60 -9.80 -11.33 -19.89
N LEU A 61 -9.70 -10.01 -19.70
CA LEU A 61 -9.74 -9.06 -20.82
C LEU A 61 -8.57 -9.28 -21.81
N TYR A 62 -7.40 -9.68 -21.30
CA TYR A 62 -6.23 -9.92 -22.14
C TYR A 62 -6.25 -11.27 -22.87
N PHE A 63 -6.63 -12.36 -22.20
CA PHE A 63 -6.52 -13.72 -22.75
C PHE A 63 -7.81 -14.26 -23.37
N ASP A 64 -8.98 -13.90 -22.82
CA ASP A 64 -10.26 -14.45 -23.29
C ASP A 64 -10.72 -13.76 -24.57
N ARG A 65 -11.10 -14.57 -25.58
CA ARG A 65 -11.48 -14.06 -26.90
C ARG A 65 -12.90 -13.47 -26.90
N ILE A 66 -13.80 -14.01 -26.09
CA ILE A 66 -15.20 -13.57 -26.06
C ILE A 66 -15.24 -12.16 -25.49
N VAL A 67 -14.63 -11.97 -24.31
CA VAL A 67 -14.56 -10.67 -23.65
C VAL A 67 -13.81 -9.62 -24.47
N LYS A 68 -12.73 -10.03 -25.13
CA LYS A 68 -11.98 -9.14 -26.03
C LYS A 68 -12.80 -8.68 -27.23
N ASN A 69 -13.60 -9.55 -27.82
CA ASN A 69 -14.50 -9.19 -28.91
C ASN A 69 -15.60 -8.24 -28.41
N GLU A 70 -16.23 -8.54 -27.27
CA GLU A 70 -17.19 -7.62 -26.63
C GLU A 70 -16.57 -6.24 -26.38
N TYR A 71 -15.29 -6.18 -26.01
CA TYR A 71 -14.58 -4.91 -25.84
C TYR A 71 -14.38 -4.19 -27.18
N TYR A 72 -13.94 -4.89 -28.22
CA TYR A 72 -13.73 -4.31 -29.54
C TYR A 72 -15.01 -3.79 -30.18
N ASP A 73 -16.15 -4.44 -29.92
CA ASP A 73 -17.45 -3.99 -30.41
C ASP A 73 -17.86 -2.63 -29.84
N ILE A 74 -17.38 -2.29 -28.63
CA ILE A 74 -17.71 -1.03 -27.94
C ILE A 74 -16.64 0.04 -28.16
N HIS A 75 -15.37 -0.31 -27.96
CA HIS A 75 -14.26 0.65 -27.88
C HIS A 75 -13.30 0.58 -29.07
N GLY A 76 -13.38 -0.45 -29.90
CA GLY A 76 -12.40 -0.76 -30.93
C GLY A 76 -11.05 -1.20 -30.36
N PRO A 77 -10.11 -1.64 -31.21
CA PRO A 77 -8.75 -1.98 -30.80
C PRO A 77 -7.92 -0.71 -30.49
N PRO A 78 -6.81 -0.86 -29.73
CA PRO A 78 -6.36 -2.06 -29.01
C PRO A 78 -7.07 -2.25 -27.66
N ILE A 79 -6.93 -3.44 -27.06
CA ILE A 79 -7.30 -3.61 -25.65
C ILE A 79 -6.43 -2.70 -24.76
N PRO A 80 -6.95 -2.19 -23.64
CA PRO A 80 -6.28 -1.19 -22.82
C PRO A 80 -5.32 -1.84 -21.78
N VAL A 81 -5.39 -3.17 -21.64
CA VAL A 81 -4.59 -3.96 -20.71
C VAL A 81 -3.30 -4.42 -21.37
N GLN A 82 -2.17 -4.14 -20.72
CA GLN A 82 -0.85 -4.63 -21.10
C GLN A 82 -0.34 -5.76 -20.19
N GLN A 83 0.75 -6.41 -20.60
CA GLN A 83 1.37 -7.49 -19.84
C GLN A 83 1.90 -7.03 -18.48
N SER A 84 2.40 -5.79 -18.40
CA SER A 84 2.79 -5.14 -17.15
C SER A 84 1.64 -5.04 -16.15
N ASP A 85 0.41 -4.79 -16.63
CA ASP A 85 -0.78 -4.66 -15.78
C ASP A 85 -1.17 -6.01 -15.17
N ILE A 86 -1.10 -7.08 -15.97
CA ILE A 86 -1.30 -8.46 -15.52
C ILE A 86 -0.24 -8.84 -14.48
N ALA A 87 1.03 -8.55 -14.78
CA ALA A 87 2.13 -8.84 -13.87
C ALA A 87 1.94 -8.11 -12.53
N PHE A 88 1.57 -6.82 -12.56
CA PHE A 88 1.29 -6.03 -11.37
C PHE A 88 0.14 -6.62 -10.55
N ALA A 89 -0.99 -6.94 -11.19
CA ALA A 89 -2.17 -7.48 -10.51
C ALA A 89 -1.87 -8.82 -9.82
N LEU A 90 -1.25 -9.75 -10.55
CA LEU A 90 -0.91 -11.08 -10.03
C LEU A 90 0.19 -11.01 -8.97
N HIS A 91 1.21 -10.17 -9.15
CA HIS A 91 2.26 -9.99 -8.16
C HIS A 91 1.72 -9.44 -6.85
N GLY A 92 0.87 -8.41 -6.91
CA GLY A 92 0.18 -7.86 -5.73
C GLY A 92 -0.70 -8.89 -5.03
N PHE A 93 -1.40 -9.74 -5.80
CA PHE A 93 -2.18 -10.86 -5.25
C PHE A 93 -1.28 -11.85 -4.50
N VAL A 94 -0.20 -12.32 -5.12
CA VAL A 94 0.74 -13.28 -4.52
C VAL A 94 1.39 -12.72 -3.25
N LEU A 95 1.89 -11.49 -3.27
CA LEU A 95 2.49 -10.84 -2.09
C LEU A 95 1.47 -10.67 -0.96
N THR A 96 0.21 -10.42 -1.29
CA THR A 96 -0.88 -10.39 -0.31
C THR A 96 -1.12 -11.78 0.29
N VAL A 97 -1.17 -12.84 -0.52
CA VAL A 97 -1.28 -14.23 -0.03
C VAL A 97 -0.11 -14.59 0.88
N ILE A 98 1.12 -14.26 0.49
CA ILE A 98 2.31 -14.47 1.33
C ILE A 98 2.15 -13.76 2.68
N THR A 99 1.67 -12.52 2.67
CA THR A 99 1.45 -11.75 3.90
C THR A 99 0.34 -12.39 4.76
N ILE A 100 -0.72 -12.92 4.16
CA ILE A 100 -1.77 -13.69 4.86
C ILE A 100 -1.18 -14.94 5.52
N VAL A 101 -0.36 -15.70 4.79
CA VAL A 101 0.33 -16.88 5.33
C VAL A 101 1.22 -16.47 6.52
N GLN A 102 1.95 -15.37 6.42
CA GLN A 102 2.72 -14.84 7.55
C GLN A 102 1.85 -14.52 8.78
N CYS A 103 0.63 -14.01 8.59
CA CYS A 103 -0.31 -13.77 9.69
C CYS A 103 -0.82 -15.05 10.39
N PHE A 104 -0.75 -16.20 9.73
CA PHE A 104 -1.06 -17.50 10.34
C PHE A 104 0.13 -18.12 11.07
N ILE A 105 1.35 -17.84 10.64
CA ILE A 105 2.58 -18.45 11.18
C ILE A 105 3.19 -17.61 12.31
N TYR A 106 3.17 -16.28 12.19
CA TYR A 106 3.88 -15.38 13.11
C TYR A 106 2.99 -14.83 14.21
N ASP A 107 3.62 -14.28 15.26
CA ASP A 107 2.88 -13.69 16.37
C ASP A 107 2.04 -12.49 15.89
N ARG A 108 0.74 -12.60 16.09
CA ARG A 108 -0.25 -11.59 15.73
C ARG A 108 -0.85 -10.87 16.93
N GLY A 109 -0.49 -11.30 18.14
CA GLY A 109 -1.13 -10.87 19.39
C GLY A 109 -2.65 -11.05 19.34
N GLY A 110 -3.38 -10.05 19.87
CA GLY A 110 -4.85 -10.03 19.88
C GLY A 110 -5.50 -9.37 18.67
N GLN A 111 -4.76 -9.05 17.60
CA GLN A 111 -5.30 -8.33 16.44
C GLN A 111 -6.36 -9.15 15.71
N LYS A 112 -7.46 -8.50 15.37
CA LYS A 112 -8.58 -9.08 14.62
C LYS A 112 -9.09 -8.07 13.62
N ASN A 113 -9.77 -8.56 12.58
CA ASN A 113 -10.52 -7.70 11.67
C ASN A 113 -11.61 -6.93 12.42
N SER A 114 -11.86 -5.69 12.01
CA SER A 114 -12.95 -4.90 12.57
C SER A 114 -14.29 -5.45 12.11
N LYS A 115 -15.32 -5.37 12.96
CA LYS A 115 -16.68 -5.81 12.60
C LYS A 115 -17.21 -5.06 11.38
N MET A 116 -16.88 -3.77 11.26
CA MET A 116 -17.23 -2.93 10.12
C MET A 116 -16.50 -3.40 8.84
N GLY A 117 -15.20 -3.69 8.93
CA GLY A 117 -14.41 -4.20 7.82
C GLY A 117 -14.92 -5.54 7.31
N ILE A 118 -15.27 -6.45 8.22
CA ILE A 118 -15.90 -7.74 7.90
C ILE A 118 -17.26 -7.52 7.21
N GLY A 119 -18.12 -6.67 7.78
CA GLY A 119 -19.44 -6.38 7.21
C GLY A 119 -19.34 -5.83 5.77
N LEU A 120 -18.43 -4.87 5.54
CA LEU A 120 -18.18 -4.32 4.22
C LEU A 120 -17.61 -5.37 3.25
N ALA A 121 -16.68 -6.21 3.71
CA ALA A 121 -16.15 -7.29 2.89
C ALA A 121 -17.24 -8.28 2.49
N ILE A 122 -18.12 -8.69 3.41
CA ILE A 122 -19.25 -9.58 3.10
C ILE A 122 -20.14 -8.97 2.03
N LEU A 123 -20.47 -7.68 2.13
CA LEU A 123 -21.29 -6.99 1.12
C LEU A 123 -20.61 -6.98 -0.26
N ILE A 124 -19.30 -6.72 -0.31
CA ILE A 124 -18.52 -6.79 -1.56
C ILE A 124 -18.52 -8.20 -2.14
N TRP A 125 -18.30 -9.23 -1.32
CA TRP A 125 -18.29 -10.62 -1.81
C TRP A 125 -19.68 -11.07 -2.30
N ILE A 126 -20.75 -10.67 -1.61
CA ILE A 126 -22.12 -10.90 -2.09
C ILE A 126 -22.34 -10.23 -3.43
N SER A 127 -21.93 -8.97 -3.59
CA SER A 127 -22.13 -8.25 -4.85
C SER A 127 -21.32 -8.86 -6.00
N LEU A 128 -20.10 -9.32 -5.75
CA LEU A 128 -19.30 -10.08 -6.73
C LEU A 128 -20.02 -11.36 -7.16
N ILE A 129 -20.53 -12.16 -6.22
CA ILE A 129 -21.27 -13.40 -6.51
C ILE A 129 -22.52 -13.12 -7.34
N VAL A 130 -23.31 -12.11 -6.97
CA VAL A 130 -24.51 -11.70 -7.72
C VAL A 130 -24.12 -11.33 -9.15
N MET A 131 -23.08 -10.53 -9.33
CA MET A 131 -22.61 -10.14 -10.67
C MET A 131 -22.13 -11.34 -11.50
N THR A 132 -21.46 -12.32 -10.88
CA THR A 132 -21.09 -13.56 -11.59
C THR A 132 -22.33 -14.34 -12.05
N ILE A 133 -23.34 -14.48 -11.18
CA ILE A 133 -24.59 -15.20 -11.51
C ILE A 133 -25.32 -14.52 -12.66
N LEU A 134 -25.36 -13.18 -12.69
CA LEU A 134 -25.97 -12.42 -13.78
C LEU A 134 -25.22 -12.59 -15.11
N GLY A 135 -23.89 -12.74 -15.06
CA GLY A 135 -23.07 -13.12 -16.22
C GLY A 135 -23.42 -14.51 -16.76
N PHE A 136 -23.46 -15.52 -15.89
CA PHE A 136 -23.86 -16.88 -16.27
C PHE A 136 -25.31 -16.95 -16.79
N SER A 137 -26.20 -16.12 -16.24
CA SER A 137 -27.59 -16.01 -16.67
C SER A 137 -27.77 -15.23 -17.98
N LYS A 138 -26.68 -14.74 -18.58
CA LYS A 138 -26.67 -13.90 -19.80
C LYS A 138 -27.46 -12.60 -19.68
N VAL A 139 -27.69 -12.14 -18.44
CA VAL A 139 -28.30 -10.82 -18.17
C VAL A 139 -27.27 -9.73 -18.45
N PHE A 140 -26.02 -9.97 -18.10
CA PHE A 140 -24.88 -9.12 -18.44
C PHE A 140 -23.87 -9.87 -19.29
N THR A 141 -23.16 -9.14 -20.15
CA THR A 141 -22.03 -9.68 -20.89
C THR A 141 -20.84 -9.91 -19.95
N TRP A 142 -19.88 -10.74 -20.35
CA TRP A 142 -18.73 -11.02 -19.50
C TRP A 142 -17.84 -9.79 -19.30
N LEU A 143 -17.74 -8.92 -20.30
CA LEU A 143 -17.06 -7.62 -20.19
C LEU A 143 -17.65 -6.75 -19.08
N TRP A 144 -18.99 -6.67 -18.97
CA TRP A 144 -19.65 -5.95 -17.88
C TRP A 144 -19.31 -6.52 -16.51
N VAL A 145 -19.29 -7.85 -16.38
CA VAL A 145 -18.94 -8.52 -15.12
C VAL A 145 -17.50 -8.22 -14.71
N ILE A 146 -16.54 -8.35 -15.62
CA ILE A 146 -15.14 -8.10 -15.26
C ILE A 146 -14.84 -6.60 -15.04
N ASN A 147 -15.53 -5.70 -15.74
CA ASN A 147 -15.46 -4.27 -15.47
C ASN A 147 -16.00 -3.94 -14.07
N TYR A 148 -17.07 -4.62 -13.63
CA TYR A 148 -17.53 -4.50 -12.25
C TYR A 148 -16.44 -4.91 -11.25
N TYR A 149 -15.71 -5.99 -11.53
CA TYR A 149 -14.64 -6.47 -10.66
C TYR A 149 -13.51 -5.44 -10.56
N SER A 150 -13.13 -4.82 -11.67
CA SER A 150 -12.12 -3.77 -11.66
C SER A 150 -12.61 -2.53 -10.87
N TYR A 151 -13.89 -2.15 -10.97
CA TYR A 151 -14.43 -1.07 -10.13
C TYR A 151 -14.43 -1.40 -8.64
N VAL A 152 -14.67 -2.66 -8.26
CA VAL A 152 -14.52 -3.11 -6.86
C VAL A 152 -13.08 -2.92 -6.39
N LYS A 153 -12.07 -3.24 -7.22
CA LYS A 153 -10.66 -2.93 -6.90
C LYS A 153 -10.45 -1.44 -6.67
N LEU A 154 -10.97 -0.58 -7.55
CA LEU A 154 -10.82 0.87 -7.43
C LEU A 154 -11.45 1.40 -6.14
N PHE A 155 -12.67 0.96 -5.84
CA PHE A 155 -13.37 1.30 -4.60
C PHE A 155 -12.59 0.88 -3.36
N ILE A 156 -12.06 -0.36 -3.35
CA ILE A 156 -11.21 -0.86 -2.27
C ILE A 156 -9.96 0.02 -2.10
N THR A 157 -9.31 0.41 -3.19
CA THR A 157 -8.14 1.30 -3.12
C THR A 157 -8.50 2.64 -2.47
N PHE A 158 -9.63 3.24 -2.88
CA PHE A 158 -10.10 4.51 -2.33
C PHE A 158 -10.36 4.45 -0.81
N ILE A 159 -11.12 3.46 -0.33
CA ILE A 159 -11.46 3.37 1.11
C ILE A 159 -10.24 3.09 1.99
N LYS A 160 -9.16 2.53 1.44
CA LYS A 160 -7.95 2.20 2.19
C LYS A 160 -7.07 3.40 2.49
N TYR A 161 -7.05 4.41 1.61
CA TYR A 161 -6.20 5.58 1.81
C TYR A 161 -6.77 6.57 2.84
N ILE A 162 -8.10 6.66 2.95
CA ILE A 162 -8.78 7.61 3.84
C ILE A 162 -8.38 7.46 5.32
N PRO A 163 -8.40 6.25 5.92
CA PRO A 163 -8.02 6.08 7.32
C PRO A 163 -6.61 6.58 7.61
N GLN A 164 -5.65 6.31 6.71
CA GLN A 164 -4.27 6.73 6.91
C GLN A 164 -4.12 8.26 6.83
N ALA A 165 -4.77 8.90 5.84
CA ALA A 165 -4.78 10.35 5.72
C ALA A 165 -5.36 11.03 6.97
N TYR A 166 -6.45 10.48 7.51
CA TYR A 166 -7.08 10.95 8.73
C TYR A 166 -6.19 10.73 9.96
N LEU A 167 -5.56 9.56 10.11
CA LEU A 167 -4.68 9.27 11.24
C LEU A 167 -3.45 10.20 11.26
N ASN A 168 -2.82 10.42 10.11
CA ASN A 168 -1.73 11.38 9.98
C ASN A 168 -2.18 12.79 10.41
N PHE A 169 -3.37 13.22 9.96
CA PHE A 169 -3.93 14.51 10.32
C PHE A 169 -4.28 14.62 11.81
N LYS A 170 -4.84 13.57 12.41
CA LYS A 170 -5.23 13.53 13.82
C LYS A 170 -4.01 13.52 14.73
N ASN A 171 -3.02 12.69 14.43
CA ASN A 171 -1.82 12.53 15.23
C ASN A 171 -0.79 13.65 14.97
N LYS A 172 -0.97 14.45 13.91
CA LYS A 172 -0.01 15.47 13.45
C LYS A 172 1.41 14.87 13.31
N SER A 173 1.46 13.63 12.84
CA SER A 173 2.68 12.84 12.72
C SER A 173 2.50 11.81 11.62
N THR A 174 3.57 11.54 10.88
CA THR A 174 3.67 10.45 9.89
C THR A 174 4.61 9.33 10.37
N SER A 175 5.01 9.36 11.65
CA SER A 175 5.82 8.30 12.25
C SER A 175 5.03 6.99 12.27
N GLY A 176 5.58 5.93 11.68
CA GLY A 176 4.98 4.59 11.70
C GLY A 176 5.00 3.85 10.37
N TRP A 177 5.36 4.50 9.27
CA TRP A 177 5.49 3.87 7.95
C TRP A 177 6.60 4.52 7.11
N SER A 178 7.12 3.81 6.11
CA SER A 178 8.24 4.28 5.28
C SER A 178 7.75 5.21 4.17
N VAL A 179 8.18 6.48 4.20
CA VAL A 179 7.88 7.46 3.15
C VAL A 179 8.33 7.00 1.75
N HIS A 180 9.39 6.19 1.67
CA HIS A 180 9.88 5.62 0.42
C HIS A 180 8.81 4.79 -0.31
N ASN A 181 7.91 4.13 0.42
CA ASN A 181 6.83 3.36 -0.19
C ASN A 181 5.85 4.27 -0.93
N VAL A 182 5.56 5.45 -0.37
CA VAL A 182 4.70 6.45 -1.01
C VAL A 182 5.39 7.12 -2.20
N LEU A 183 6.70 7.33 -2.16
CA LEU A 183 7.44 7.84 -3.33
C LEU A 183 7.45 6.84 -4.49
N LEU A 184 7.57 5.54 -4.18
CA LEU A 184 7.47 4.46 -5.16
C LEU A 184 6.04 4.29 -5.70
N ASP A 185 5.02 4.41 -4.83
CA ASP A 185 3.60 4.40 -5.25
C ASP A 185 3.31 5.57 -6.21
N PHE A 186 3.76 6.78 -5.84
CA PHE A 186 3.63 7.97 -6.66
C PHE A 186 4.27 7.80 -8.03
N SER A 187 5.52 7.29 -8.05
CA SER A 187 6.25 7.07 -9.30
C SER A 187 5.56 6.01 -10.18
N GLY A 188 5.06 4.93 -9.58
CA GLY A 188 4.24 3.93 -10.28
C GLY A 188 2.96 4.53 -10.86
N GLY A 189 2.25 5.35 -10.09
CA GLY A 189 1.03 6.04 -10.52
C GLY A 189 1.27 6.98 -11.71
N VAL A 190 2.32 7.80 -11.65
CA VAL A 190 2.72 8.72 -12.73
C VAL A 190 3.11 7.97 -13.99
N LEU A 191 3.95 6.92 -13.87
CA LEU A 191 4.40 6.14 -15.01
C LEU A 191 3.28 5.33 -15.65
N SER A 192 2.37 4.75 -14.85
CA SER A 192 1.17 4.07 -15.36
C SER A 192 0.27 5.03 -16.14
N LEU A 193 0.09 6.27 -15.65
CA LEU A 193 -0.68 7.29 -16.35
C LEU A 193 0.02 7.71 -17.66
N LEU A 194 1.33 7.92 -17.62
CA LEU A 194 2.13 8.21 -18.81
C LEU A 194 2.04 7.10 -19.85
N GLN A 195 2.06 5.83 -19.42
CA GLN A 195 1.86 4.69 -20.32
C GLN A 195 0.52 4.80 -21.07
N MET A 196 -0.58 5.10 -20.37
CA MET A 196 -1.89 5.26 -21.02
C MET A 196 -1.90 6.41 -22.05
N PHE A 197 -1.23 7.53 -21.77
CA PHE A 197 -1.09 8.62 -22.75
C PHE A 197 -0.31 8.19 -24.00
N LEU A 198 0.76 7.40 -23.83
CA LEU A 198 1.52 6.85 -24.96
C LEU A 198 0.70 5.85 -25.78
N ASP A 199 -0.12 5.03 -25.13
CA ASP A 199 -0.99 4.06 -25.81
C ASP A 199 -2.05 4.78 -26.66
N VAL A 200 -2.60 5.89 -26.15
CA VAL A 200 -3.52 6.75 -26.91
C VAL A 200 -2.80 7.45 -28.06
N ALA A 201 -1.59 7.96 -27.82
CA ALA A 201 -0.79 8.62 -28.86
C ALA A 201 -0.39 7.66 -30.00
N ASP A 202 -0.14 6.39 -29.68
CA ASP A 202 0.23 5.37 -30.66
C ASP A 202 -0.97 4.85 -31.46
N SER A 203 -2.08 4.57 -30.78
CA SER A 203 -3.28 4.00 -31.40
C SER A 203 -4.19 5.04 -32.05
N GLY A 204 -4.11 6.30 -31.63
CA GLY A 204 -5.10 7.33 -31.96
C GLY A 204 -6.47 7.12 -31.29
N ASN A 205 -6.62 6.10 -30.44
CA ASN A 205 -7.89 5.73 -29.83
C ASN A 205 -7.97 6.18 -28.36
N TRP A 206 -8.70 7.28 -28.12
CA TRP A 206 -8.95 7.81 -26.78
C TRP A 206 -9.80 6.88 -25.90
N SER A 207 -10.49 5.91 -26.49
CA SER A 207 -11.28 4.92 -25.75
C SER A 207 -10.44 4.03 -24.85
N ILE A 208 -9.11 4.05 -24.95
CA ILE A 208 -8.21 3.37 -23.99
C ILE A 208 -8.44 3.89 -22.56
N PHE A 209 -8.72 5.18 -22.38
CA PHE A 209 -9.03 5.74 -21.06
C PHE A 209 -10.36 5.24 -20.50
N THR A 210 -11.38 5.10 -21.35
CA THR A 210 -12.71 4.66 -20.94
C THR A 210 -12.86 3.14 -20.93
N GLY A 211 -11.96 2.43 -21.64
CA GLY A 211 -11.88 0.99 -21.72
C GLY A 211 -11.15 0.34 -20.54
N ASP A 212 -10.22 1.05 -19.91
CA ASP A 212 -9.70 0.73 -18.58
C ASP A 212 -9.77 1.95 -17.64
N PRO A 213 -10.99 2.33 -17.21
CA PRO A 213 -11.18 3.48 -16.33
C PRO A 213 -10.62 3.21 -14.93
N VAL A 214 -10.36 1.95 -14.60
CA VAL A 214 -9.83 1.54 -13.30
C VAL A 214 -8.34 1.77 -13.22
N LYS A 215 -7.57 1.44 -14.26
CA LYS A 215 -6.16 1.82 -14.32
C LYS A 215 -5.97 3.33 -14.24
N LEU A 216 -6.77 4.09 -15.00
CA LEU A 216 -6.79 5.56 -14.91
C LEU A 216 -7.10 6.01 -13.47
N GLY A 217 -8.17 5.47 -12.88
CA GLY A 217 -8.58 5.79 -11.51
C GLY A 217 -7.52 5.42 -10.47
N LEU A 218 -6.86 4.26 -10.60
CA LEU A 218 -5.80 3.82 -9.70
C LEU A 218 -4.60 4.77 -9.77
N SER A 219 -4.16 5.14 -10.97
CA SER A 219 -3.10 6.13 -11.17
C SER A 219 -3.44 7.48 -10.54
N LEU A 220 -4.63 8.01 -10.81
CA LEU A 220 -5.05 9.31 -10.28
C LEU A 220 -5.21 9.31 -8.75
N LEU A 221 -5.83 8.25 -8.19
CA LEU A 221 -5.99 8.12 -6.74
C LEU A 221 -4.64 7.97 -6.03
N SER A 222 -3.73 7.14 -6.54
CA SER A 222 -2.38 7.00 -5.98
C SER A 222 -1.68 8.35 -5.99
N ILE A 223 -1.57 9.01 -7.16
CA ILE A 223 -0.92 10.33 -7.28
C ILE A 223 -1.51 11.33 -6.28
N ALA A 224 -2.83 11.41 -6.17
CA ALA A 224 -3.50 12.37 -5.28
C ALA A 224 -3.23 12.11 -3.79
N PHE A 225 -3.36 10.86 -3.34
CA PHE A 225 -3.10 10.50 -1.94
C PHE A 225 -1.62 10.56 -1.60
N ASP A 226 -0.74 10.20 -2.53
CA ASP A 226 0.70 10.27 -2.33
C ASP A 226 1.18 11.71 -2.21
N ILE A 227 0.66 12.64 -3.05
CA ILE A 227 0.91 14.08 -2.88
C ILE A 227 0.45 14.53 -1.49
N LEU A 228 -0.74 14.11 -1.04
CA LEU A 228 -1.22 14.41 0.30
C LEU A 228 -0.26 13.89 1.38
N PHE A 229 0.23 12.65 1.27
CA PHE A 229 1.15 12.06 2.23
C PHE A 229 2.54 12.71 2.21
N ILE A 230 3.05 13.08 1.04
CA ILE A 230 4.31 13.82 0.87
C ILE A 230 4.20 15.20 1.54
N ILE A 231 3.10 15.92 1.31
CA ILE A 231 2.82 17.20 1.98
C ILE A 231 2.74 17.01 3.49
N GLN A 232 2.01 16.00 3.96
CA GLN A 232 1.92 15.70 5.39
C GLN A 232 3.29 15.40 6.00
N HIS A 233 4.15 14.63 5.32
CA HIS A 233 5.45 14.20 5.83
C HIS A 233 6.51 15.32 5.80
N TYR A 234 6.73 15.95 4.65
CA TYR A 234 7.84 16.89 4.46
C TYR A 234 7.50 18.34 4.81
N ILE A 235 6.22 18.73 4.70
CA ILE A 235 5.80 20.12 4.91
C ILE A 235 5.13 20.27 6.28
N LEU A 236 4.04 19.53 6.54
CA LEU A 236 3.20 19.77 7.73
C LEU A 236 3.75 19.16 9.01
N TYR A 237 4.27 17.93 8.97
CA TYR A 237 4.64 17.15 10.18
C TYR A 237 6.13 16.78 10.22
N ARG A 238 6.99 17.63 9.66
CA ARG A 238 8.45 17.43 9.57
C ARG A 238 9.14 17.23 10.92
N LYS A 239 8.59 17.84 11.99
CA LYS A 239 9.06 17.68 13.36
C LYS A 239 8.00 16.88 14.13
N PRO A 240 8.14 15.55 14.29
CA PRO A 240 7.25 14.82 15.16
C PRO A 240 7.38 15.42 16.56
N LYS A 241 6.26 15.90 17.13
CA LYS A 241 6.22 16.08 18.58
C LYS A 241 6.51 14.71 19.15
N VAL A 242 7.67 14.54 19.78
CA VAL A 242 8.03 13.31 20.50
C VAL A 242 7.00 13.14 21.61
N LYS A 243 5.88 12.49 21.31
CA LYS A 243 5.19 11.66 22.29
C LYS A 243 5.85 10.32 22.12
N GLY A 244 6.97 10.13 22.83
CA GLY A 244 7.58 8.83 22.94
C GLY A 244 6.48 7.81 23.26
N TYR A 245 6.54 6.64 22.63
CA TYR A 245 5.99 5.47 23.29
C TYR A 245 6.68 5.41 24.65
N GLN A 246 6.01 5.92 25.70
CA GLN A 246 6.40 5.57 27.05
C GLN A 246 6.29 4.06 27.10
N THR A 247 7.44 3.40 27.19
CA THR A 247 7.54 2.06 27.72
C THR A 247 6.75 2.05 29.02
N LEU A 248 5.54 1.49 28.99
CA LEU A 248 4.87 1.01 30.19
C LEU A 248 5.70 -0.15 30.72
N ASN A 249 6.80 0.16 31.41
CA ASN A 249 7.50 -0.76 32.28
C ASN A 249 8.42 0.02 33.22
N ASN A 250 8.19 -0.25 34.51
CA ASN A 250 8.94 0.16 35.70
C ASN A 250 8.63 1.54 36.30
N ASP A 251 7.39 1.71 36.77
CA ASP A 251 7.14 2.43 38.03
C ASP A 251 6.38 1.49 38.98
N ASN A 252 7.10 0.55 39.58
CA ASN A 252 6.73 -0.12 40.83
C ASN A 252 8.05 -0.43 41.54
N ASN A 253 8.19 0.09 42.77
CA ASN A 253 9.40 0.23 43.60
C ASN A 253 10.05 1.61 43.38
N ILE A 254 9.84 2.63 44.21
CA ILE A 254 10.09 2.65 45.65
C ILE A 254 9.16 3.68 46.31
N THR A 255 8.37 3.22 47.28
CA THR A 255 7.82 4.07 48.35
C THR A 255 8.74 3.95 49.56
N ASN A 256 8.91 5.07 50.26
CA ASN A 256 9.44 5.24 51.63
C ASN A 256 10.96 5.29 51.79
N ASN A 257 11.50 6.52 51.96
CA ASN A 257 11.97 6.95 53.29
C ASN A 257 12.37 8.45 53.32
N SER A 258 11.76 9.14 54.30
CA SER A 258 12.36 10.12 55.22
C SER A 258 13.02 11.41 54.72
N SER A 259 12.33 12.50 55.04
CA SER A 259 12.79 13.66 55.84
C SER A 259 14.00 14.51 55.40
N ASN A 260 13.73 15.82 55.43
CA ASN A 260 14.58 16.96 55.79
C ASN A 260 15.32 17.79 54.71
N ASN A 261 14.98 19.08 54.78
CA ASN A 261 15.81 20.29 54.71
C ASN A 261 16.01 21.04 53.39
N ASN A 262 15.50 22.27 53.43
CA ASN A 262 15.92 23.51 52.76
C ASN A 262 17.38 23.50 52.25
N SER A 263 17.58 23.97 51.02
CA SER A 263 18.39 25.17 50.74
C SER A 263 18.33 25.58 49.26
N ASN A 264 18.24 26.89 49.06
CA ASN A 264 18.46 27.61 47.81
C ASN A 264 19.77 27.22 47.13
N TYR A 265 19.78 27.03 45.81
CA TYR A 265 20.90 27.45 44.95
C TYR A 265 20.43 27.70 43.52
N ASN A 266 20.62 28.95 43.08
CA ASN A 266 20.69 29.33 41.66
C ASN A 266 21.87 28.64 40.99
N ASN A 267 21.75 28.26 39.71
CA ASN A 267 22.63 28.76 38.63
C ASN A 267 22.36 28.12 37.26
N ASN A 268 22.23 29.00 36.27
CA ASN A 268 22.75 28.95 34.90
C ASN A 268 22.59 27.66 34.07
N TYR A 269 21.63 27.72 33.15
CA TYR A 269 21.64 26.97 31.90
C TYR A 269 22.77 27.47 31.00
N ASN A 270 23.72 26.60 30.67
CA ASN A 270 24.56 26.69 29.48
C ASN A 270 24.42 25.36 28.74
N ASP A 271 23.64 25.38 27.66
CA ASP A 271 23.55 24.28 26.71
C ASP A 271 24.85 24.20 25.90
N ASN A 272 25.59 23.10 26.07
CA ASN A 272 26.55 22.59 25.11
C ASN A 272 26.89 21.14 25.51
N TYR A 273 26.21 20.15 24.92
CA TYR A 273 26.76 18.81 24.85
C TYR A 273 26.62 18.24 23.45
N THR A 274 27.81 18.05 22.88
CA THR A 274 28.17 17.41 21.62
C THR A 274 28.00 15.90 21.77
N ASP A 275 27.23 15.26 20.88
CA ASP A 275 27.13 13.81 20.82
C ASP A 275 28.46 13.20 20.35
N GLN A 276 29.23 12.61 21.27
CA GLN A 276 30.35 11.73 20.96
C GLN A 276 29.93 10.26 21.11
N ILE A 277 30.06 9.53 20.00
CA ILE A 277 29.87 8.09 19.87
C ILE A 277 31.00 7.39 20.64
N ILE A 278 30.67 6.63 21.69
CA ILE A 278 31.62 5.75 22.39
C ILE A 278 31.49 4.34 21.80
N ILE A 279 32.54 3.89 21.11
CA ILE A 279 32.80 2.49 20.77
C ILE A 279 33.43 1.84 22.01
N ASN A 280 32.86 0.73 22.45
CA ASN A 280 33.26 0.05 23.68
C ASN A 280 34.15 -1.15 23.34
N ASP A 281 35.47 -0.94 23.31
CA ASP A 281 36.49 -2.00 23.23
C ASP A 281 37.06 -2.24 24.63
N ASN A 282 36.60 -3.30 25.30
CA ASN A 282 37.21 -3.83 26.51
C ASN A 282 37.15 -5.36 26.48
N LEU A 283 38.10 -5.97 25.78
CA LEU A 283 38.58 -7.34 26.03
C LEU A 283 40.10 -7.37 25.80
N ILE A 284 40.86 -6.75 26.70
CA ILE A 284 42.25 -7.12 26.95
C ILE A 284 42.48 -7.06 28.45
N GLY A 285 42.50 -8.23 29.09
CA GLY A 285 43.15 -8.44 30.38
C GLY A 285 44.38 -9.30 30.12
N GLU A 286 45.56 -8.73 30.36
CA GLU A 286 46.85 -9.41 30.31
C GLU A 286 47.21 -10.00 31.70
N ASN A 287 47.74 -11.23 31.63
CA ASN A 287 48.80 -11.84 32.46
C ASN A 287 48.52 -12.24 33.92
N ASP A 288 48.59 -13.55 34.20
CA ASP A 288 49.68 -14.16 34.99
C ASP A 288 49.60 -15.71 35.01
N GLN A 289 50.78 -16.34 34.78
CA GLN A 289 51.18 -17.77 34.82
C GLN A 289 50.86 -18.71 33.64
#